data_AF-A0AAD4RXI7-F1
#
_entry.id   AF-A0AAD4RXI7-F1
#
_cell.length_a   1.000
_cell.length_b   1.000
_cell.length_c   1.000
_cell.angle_alpha   90.00
_cell.angle_beta   90.00
_cell.angle_gamma   90.00
#
_symmetry.space_group_name_H-M   'P 1'
#
loop_
_entity.id
_entity.type
_entity.pdbx_description
1 polymer ?
#
loop_
_entity_poly.entity_id
_entity_poly.type
_entity_poly.pdbx_seq_one_letter_code
_entity_poly.pdbx_strand_id
1 'polypeptide(L)'
;MVPLVGTPQELGHQANLIPGVAKKVFSEMGTTVAYKIGTMIEIPRAALVANEIAKHADFFSFGTNDITQMTFGYSRDDAGKFLPQYLAQGILQNDPLQDCTT
;
A
#
# COMPACT_ATOMS: atom_id res chain seq x y z
N MET A 1 4.69 9.04 -1.75
CA MET A 1 3.76 8.03 -1.19
C MET A 1 4.57 7.14 -0.27
N VAL A 2 4.05 6.84 0.93
CA VAL A 2 4.74 5.99 1.92
C VAL A 2 4.23 4.54 1.79
N PRO A 3 5.11 3.56 1.50
CA PRO A 3 4.74 2.15 1.36
C PRO A 3 4.69 1.42 2.71
N LEU A 4 4.09 0.23 2.71
CA LEU A 4 4.05 -0.77 3.78
C LEU A 4 3.59 -0.23 5.14
N VAL A 5 2.75 0.79 5.14
CA VAL A 5 2.18 1.35 6.36
C VAL A 5 1.16 0.36 6.93
N GLY A 6 1.28 0.01 8.21
CA GLY A 6 0.29 -0.79 8.94
C GLY A 6 -0.40 -0.02 10.07
N THR A 7 0.13 1.12 10.48
CA THR A 7 -0.31 1.94 11.62
C THR A 7 -0.34 3.44 11.27
N PRO A 8 -1.22 4.25 11.92
CA PRO A 8 -1.21 5.70 11.72
C PRO A 8 0.10 6.34 12.21
N GLN A 9 0.79 5.74 13.18
CA GLN A 9 2.06 6.25 13.70
C GLN A 9 3.19 6.15 12.67
N GLU A 10 3.27 5.04 11.91
CA GLU A 10 4.26 4.88 10.84
C GLU A 10 4.10 5.95 9.76
N LEU A 11 2.86 6.18 9.30
CA LEU A 11 2.59 7.24 8.33
C LEU A 11 2.84 8.62 8.93
N GLY A 12 2.36 8.88 10.15
CA GLY A 12 2.56 10.16 10.83
C GLY A 12 4.04 10.52 11.00
N HIS A 13 4.89 9.54 11.32
CA HIS A 13 6.34 9.74 11.39
C HIS A 13 6.92 10.23 10.06
N GLN A 14 6.58 9.56 8.95
CA GLN A 14 7.07 9.95 7.62
C GLN A 14 6.46 11.27 7.14
N ALA A 15 5.16 11.48 7.39
CA ALA A 15 4.45 12.70 7.03
C ALA A 15 4.97 13.94 7.78
N ASN A 16 5.60 13.77 8.94
CA ASN A 16 6.27 14.87 9.66
C ASN A 16 7.68 15.14 9.13
N LEU A 17 8.39 14.12 8.65
CA LEU A 17 9.76 14.26 8.12
C LEU A 17 9.77 14.91 6.72
N ILE A 18 8.85 14.49 5.84
CA ILE A 18 8.82 14.92 4.43
C ILE A 18 8.73 16.45 4.30
N PRO A 19 7.82 17.17 5.00
CA PRO A 19 7.74 18.62 4.91
C PRO A 19 9.00 19.34 5.39
N GLY A 20 9.70 18.78 6.39
CA GLY A 20 10.95 19.32 6.90
C GLY A 20 12.05 19.32 5.83
N VAL A 21 12.16 18.23 5.07
CA VAL A 21 13.11 18.13 3.96
C VAL A 21 12.67 18.99 2.77
N ALA A 22 11.38 18.96 2.41
CA ALA A 22 10.84 19.77 1.32
C ALA A 22 11.10 21.27 1.55
N LYS A 23 10.91 21.76 2.77
CA LYS A 23 11.18 23.17 3.13
C LYS A 23 12.65 23.55 2.95
N LYS A 24 13.59 22.66 3.29
CA LYS A 24 15.03 22.91 3.08
C LYS A 24 15.32 23.06 1.58
N VAL A 25 14.85 22.11 0.77
CA VAL A 25 15.02 22.14 -0.69
C VAL A 25 14.41 23.41 -1.30
N PHE A 26 13.20 23.80 -0.88
CA PHE A 26 12.57 25.03 -1.37
C PHE A 26 13.35 26.29 -1.01
N SER A 27 13.94 26.33 0.19
CA SER A 27 14.78 27.44 0.62
C SER A 27 16.08 27.53 -0.20
N GLU A 28 16.69 26.40 -0.51
CA GLU A 28 17.93 26.33 -1.31
C GLU A 28 17.69 26.71 -2.78
N MET A 29 16.52 26.35 -3.32
CA MET A 29 16.18 26.56 -4.73
C MET A 29 15.46 27.88 -5.01
N GLY A 30 15.02 28.59 -3.96
CA GLY A 30 14.28 29.86 -4.09
C GLY A 30 12.91 29.73 -4.75
N THR A 31 12.34 28.52 -4.80
CA THR A 31 11.05 28.23 -5.42
C THR A 31 10.31 27.13 -4.67
N THR A 32 8.98 27.07 -4.85
CA THR A 32 8.11 26.07 -4.21
C THR A 32 7.21 25.40 -5.22
N VAL A 33 6.84 24.15 -4.94
CA VAL A 33 5.82 23.42 -5.70
C VAL A 33 4.83 22.77 -4.74
N ALA A 34 3.57 22.70 -5.15
CA ALA A 34 2.56 21.97 -4.40
C ALA A 34 2.80 20.46 -4.52
N TYR A 35 2.68 19.74 -3.41
CA TYR A 35 2.79 18.28 -3.36
C TYR A 35 1.77 17.72 -2.37
N LYS A 36 1.52 16.42 -2.47
CA LYS A 36 0.63 15.67 -1.57
C LYS A 36 1.39 14.51 -0.96
N ILE A 37 1.09 14.19 0.29
CA ILE A 37 1.61 13.01 0.99
C ILE A 37 0.48 12.01 1.13
N GLY A 38 0.60 10.87 0.45
CA GLY A 38 -0.32 9.75 0.58
C GLY A 38 0.41 8.48 0.99
N THR A 39 -0.36 7.41 1.16
CA THR A 39 0.17 6.09 1.55
C THR A 39 -0.38 4.98 0.67
N MET A 40 0.39 3.90 0.58
CA MET A 40 -0.08 2.68 -0.03
C MET A 40 -0.88 1.86 1.01
N ILE A 41 -2.10 1.47 0.66
CA ILE A 41 -2.91 0.52 1.41
C ILE A 41 -2.61 -0.86 0.84
N GLU A 42 -1.58 -1.48 1.43
CA GLU A 42 -1.05 -2.78 1.00
C GLU A 42 -0.88 -3.78 2.15
N ILE A 43 -1.00 -3.31 3.39
CA ILE A 43 -1.05 -4.16 4.59
C ILE A 43 -2.53 -4.31 4.99
N PRO A 44 -3.05 -5.53 5.25
CA PRO A 44 -4.45 -5.71 5.67
C PRO A 44 -4.83 -4.88 6.89
N ARG A 45 -3.92 -4.74 7.86
CA ARG A 45 -4.12 -3.87 9.04
C ARG A 45 -4.39 -2.41 8.65
N ALA A 46 -3.73 -1.89 7.61
CA ALA A 46 -3.94 -0.52 7.14
C ALA A 46 -5.37 -0.29 6.66
N ALA A 47 -5.96 -1.27 5.96
CA ALA A 47 -7.35 -1.22 5.56
C ALA A 47 -8.29 -1.22 6.78
N LEU A 48 -7.97 -2.00 7.83
CA LEU A 48 -8.78 -2.07 9.06
C LEU A 48 -8.76 -0.77 9.88
N VAL A 49 -7.65 -0.03 9.87
CA VAL A 49 -7.51 1.26 10.58
C VAL A 49 -7.44 2.45 9.62
N ALA A 50 -8.02 2.32 8.43
CA ALA A 50 -7.91 3.32 7.36
C ALA A 50 -8.42 4.71 7.78
N ASN A 51 -9.43 4.76 8.67
CA ASN A 51 -9.96 6.00 9.24
C ASN A 51 -8.91 6.78 10.05
N GLU A 52 -8.03 6.07 10.78
CA GLU A 52 -6.93 6.67 11.53
C GLU A 52 -5.81 7.11 10.58
N ILE A 53 -5.48 6.28 9.60
CA ILE A 53 -4.44 6.56 8.59
C ILE A 53 -4.82 7.78 7.73
N ALA A 54 -6.10 7.93 7.39
CA ALA A 54 -6.62 9.06 6.61
C ALA A 54 -6.34 10.43 7.26
N LYS A 55 -6.13 10.50 8.59
CA LYS A 55 -5.77 11.74 9.29
C LYS A 55 -4.39 12.27 8.89
N HIS A 56 -3.55 11.42 8.30
CA HIS A 56 -2.15 11.73 7.93
C HIS A 56 -1.88 11.61 6.42
N ALA A 57 -2.88 11.27 5.60
CA ALA A 57 -2.73 11.06 4.17
C ALA A 57 -3.71 11.90 3.35
N ASP A 58 -3.20 12.54 2.31
CA ASP A 58 -3.97 13.28 1.30
C ASP A 58 -4.62 12.35 0.27
N PHE A 59 -4.11 11.12 0.12
CA PHE A 59 -4.63 10.11 -0.79
C PHE A 59 -4.21 8.70 -0.40
N PHE A 60 -4.98 7.71 -0.85
CA PHE A 60 -4.64 6.29 -0.77
C PHE A 60 -4.33 5.74 -2.16
N SER A 61 -3.38 4.82 -2.22
CA SER A 61 -3.13 3.96 -3.37
C SER A 61 -3.22 2.51 -2.92
N PHE A 62 -4.07 1.70 -3.54
CA PHE A 62 -4.17 0.30 -3.14
C PHE A 62 -3.07 -0.52 -3.82
N GLY A 63 -2.16 -1.08 -3.03
CA GLY A 63 -1.16 -2.03 -3.50
C GLY A 63 -1.77 -3.42 -3.57
N THR A 64 -2.58 -3.67 -4.61
CA THR A 64 -3.40 -4.88 -4.68
C THR A 64 -2.59 -6.17 -4.72
N ASN A 65 -1.36 -6.13 -5.25
CA ASN A 65 -0.45 -7.28 -5.25
C ASN A 65 -0.14 -7.73 -3.81
N ASP A 66 0.42 -6.83 -3.01
CA ASP A 66 0.84 -7.12 -1.64
C ASP A 66 -0.34 -7.38 -0.71
N ILE A 67 -1.42 -6.60 -0.83
CA ILE A 67 -2.61 -6.84 0.01
C ILE A 67 -3.26 -8.18 -0.32
N THR A 68 -3.24 -8.63 -1.58
CA THR A 68 -3.78 -9.95 -1.95
C THR A 68 -2.89 -11.05 -1.40
N GLN A 69 -1.57 -10.93 -1.53
CA GLN A 69 -0.60 -11.85 -0.94
C GLN A 69 -0.80 -11.97 0.58
N MET A 70 -0.96 -10.87 1.30
CA MET A 70 -1.17 -10.90 2.75
C MET A 70 -2.57 -11.37 3.16
N THR A 71 -3.61 -11.08 2.36
CA THR A 71 -4.99 -11.47 2.66
C THR A 71 -5.21 -12.96 2.43
N PHE A 72 -4.71 -13.50 1.31
CA PHE A 72 -4.77 -14.94 1.02
C PHE A 72 -3.67 -15.73 1.76
N GLY A 73 -2.60 -15.08 2.19
CA GLY A 73 -1.41 -15.74 2.71
C GLY A 73 -0.60 -16.45 1.62
N TYR A 74 -0.68 -15.97 0.37
CA TYR A 74 -0.04 -16.60 -0.78
C TYR A 74 1.24 -15.85 -1.15
N SER A 75 2.38 -16.46 -0.85
CA SER A 75 3.67 -16.02 -1.40
C SER A 75 3.63 -16.13 -2.92
N ARG A 76 3.82 -15.03 -3.64
CA ARG A 76 3.81 -15.02 -5.11
C ARG A 76 4.82 -15.99 -5.72
N ASP A 77 5.99 -16.11 -5.09
CA ASP A 77 7.07 -16.98 -5.55
C ASP A 77 6.75 -18.48 -5.36
N ASP A 78 5.85 -18.80 -4.43
CA ASP A 78 5.48 -20.18 -4.09
C ASP A 78 4.10 -20.60 -4.61
N ALA A 79 3.22 -19.64 -4.89
CA ALA A 79 1.83 -19.88 -5.22
C ALA A 79 1.66 -20.71 -6.51
N GLY A 80 2.60 -20.57 -7.47
CA GLY A 80 2.62 -21.37 -8.69
C GLY A 80 2.70 -22.90 -8.47
N LYS A 81 3.10 -23.35 -7.28
CA LYS A 81 3.18 -24.78 -6.92
C LYS A 81 1.81 -25.41 -6.67
N PHE A 82 0.80 -24.63 -6.27
CA PHE A 82 -0.53 -25.15 -5.91
C PHE A 82 -1.70 -24.44 -6.60
N LEU A 83 -1.55 -23.17 -7.03
CA LEU A 83 -2.62 -22.42 -7.68
C LEU A 83 -3.23 -23.14 -8.90
N PRO A 84 -2.45 -23.77 -9.81
CA PRO A 84 -3.03 -24.50 -10.93
C PRO A 84 -3.98 -25.63 -10.50
N GLN A 85 -3.69 -26.30 -9.38
CA GLN A 85 -4.56 -27.35 -8.84
C GLN A 85 -5.84 -26.76 -8.25
N TYR A 86 -5.76 -25.60 -7.58
CA TYR A 86 -6.92 -24.92 -7.02
C TYR A 86 -7.89 -24.46 -8.12
N LEU A 87 -7.36 -23.97 -9.24
CA LEU A 87 -8.15 -23.58 -10.41
C LEU A 87 -8.78 -24.81 -11.08
N ALA A 88 -8.01 -25.88 -11.29
CA ALA A 88 -8.52 -27.11 -11.90
C ALA A 88 -9.62 -27.80 -11.07
N GLN A 89 -9.56 -27.67 -9.73
CA GLN A 89 -10.56 -28.20 -8.81
C GLN A 89 -11.73 -27.23 -8.58
N GLY A 90 -11.69 -26.02 -9.15
CA GLY A 90 -12.72 -24.99 -8.95
C GLY A 90 -12.77 -24.41 -7.54
N ILE A 91 -11.71 -24.60 -6.74
CA ILE A 91 -11.56 -23.97 -5.41
C ILE A 91 -11.45 -22.45 -5.57
N LEU A 92 -10.72 -22.01 -6.60
CA LEU A 92 -10.67 -20.62 -7.06
C LEU A 92 -11.19 -20.54 -8.49
N GLN A 93 -11.90 -19.45 -8.80
CA GLN A 93 -12.40 -19.19 -10.14
C GLN A 93 -11.31 -18.57 -11.03
N ASN A 94 -10.53 -17.63 -10.47
CA ASN A 94 -9.46 -16.89 -11.13
C ASN A 94 -8.19 -16.88 -10.28
N ASP A 95 -7.04 -16.59 -10.89
CA ASP A 95 -5.78 -16.37 -10.16
C ASP A 95 -5.84 -15.01 -9.44
N PRO A 96 -5.91 -14.97 -8.10
CA PRO A 96 -6.06 -13.71 -7.37
C PRO A 96 -4.83 -12.81 -7.50
N LEU A 97 -3.66 -13.35 -7.87
CA LEU A 97 -2.42 -12.58 -8.04
C LEU A 97 -2.29 -11.94 -9.44
N GLN A 98 -3.17 -12.27 -10.38
CA GLN A 98 -3.22 -11.68 -11.72
C GLN A 98 -4.46 -10.83 -11.92
N ASP A 99 -5.62 -11.33 -11.49
CA ASP A 99 -6.91 -10.66 -11.66
C ASP A 99 -7.49 -10.27 -10.30
N CYS A 100 -7.46 -8.97 -10.01
CA CYS A 100 -8.14 -8.39 -8.84
C CYS A 100 -9.62 -8.06 -9.13
N THR A 101 -10.16 -8.47 -10.27
CA THR A 101 -11.55 -8.21 -10.66
C THR A 101 -12.40 -9.46 -10.44
N THR A 102 -13.29 -9.39 -9.47
CA THR A 102 -14.50 -10.22 -9.38
C THR A 102 -15.71 -9.33 -9.37
#